data_AF-A0A6A7C9Z7-F1
#
_entry.id   AF-A0A6A7C9Z7-F1
#
_cell.length_a   1.000
_cell.length_b   1.000
_cell.length_c   1.000
_cell.angle_alpha   90.00
_cell.angle_beta   90.00
_cell.angle_gamma   90.00
#
_symmetry.space_group_name_H-M   'P 1'
#
loop_
_entity.id
_entity.type
_entity.pdbx_description
1 polymer ?
#
loop_
_entity_poly.entity_id
_entity_poly.type
_entity_poly.pdbx_seq_one_letter_code
_entity_poly.pdbx_strand_id
1 'polypeptide(L)'
;MPLILPAGWRVLNSDGAFSTPKHDDSFDEGDISVEGLTAEDLRPDSPGWEDIEPDIENLTLKCFFCSDTFPTFPNLTTHMKKTHAFDFEGECKRHELDFYGIVRFINYLRSTAGGTAPADTSSRTLWEDEKFLKPVLDGDEVFTCLYDIEGLVPDR
;
A
#
# COMPACT_ATOMS: atom_id res chain seq x y z
N MET A 1 -11.00 -27.81 -3.83
CA MET A 1 -9.61 -27.88 -3.31
C MET A 1 -9.68 -28.59 -1.97
N PRO A 2 -8.93 -29.69 -1.74
CA PRO A 2 -8.98 -30.36 -0.44
C PRO A 2 -8.30 -29.49 0.62
N LEU A 3 -8.90 -29.38 1.80
CA LEU A 3 -8.33 -28.70 2.96
C LEU A 3 -7.13 -29.51 3.46
N ILE A 4 -5.92 -28.98 3.29
CA ILE A 4 -4.70 -29.58 3.84
C ILE A 4 -4.57 -29.08 5.27
N LEU A 5 -4.67 -30.01 6.23
CA LEU A 5 -4.48 -29.72 7.66
C LEU A 5 -3.00 -29.75 8.03
N PRO A 6 -2.56 -28.95 9.02
CA PRO A 6 -1.19 -29.02 9.52
C PRO A 6 -0.82 -30.40 10.10
N ALA A 7 0.48 -30.70 10.15
CA ALA A 7 0.98 -31.96 10.69
C ALA A 7 0.64 -32.12 12.18
N GLY A 8 0.18 -33.30 12.59
CA GLY A 8 -0.21 -33.61 13.96
C GLY A 8 -1.59 -33.08 14.39
N TRP A 9 -2.31 -32.37 13.52
CA TRP A 9 -3.68 -31.96 13.80
C TRP A 9 -4.65 -33.13 13.66
N ARG A 10 -5.58 -33.22 14.61
CA ARG A 10 -6.63 -34.23 14.66
C ARG A 10 -7.99 -33.58 14.51
N VAL A 11 -8.81 -34.12 13.62
CA VAL A 11 -10.20 -33.70 13.43
C VAL A 11 -11.12 -34.83 13.88
N LEU A 12 -12.18 -34.47 14.59
CA LEU A 12 -13.19 -35.37 15.14
C LEU A 12 -14.56 -34.91 14.64
N ASN A 13 -15.15 -35.69 13.74
CA ASN A 13 -16.50 -35.45 13.23
C ASN A 13 -17.40 -36.66 13.51
N SER A 14 -18.70 -36.52 13.24
CA SER A 14 -19.70 -37.58 13.40
C SER A 14 -19.38 -38.86 12.65
N ASP A 15 -18.63 -38.78 11.55
CA ASP A 15 -18.22 -39.91 10.70
C ASP A 15 -16.87 -40.53 11.11
N GLY A 16 -16.21 -40.00 12.16
CA GLY A 16 -14.98 -40.56 12.70
C GLY A 16 -13.88 -39.52 12.97
N ALA A 17 -12.75 -40.02 13.48
CA ALA A 17 -11.58 -39.22 13.79
C ALA A 17 -10.46 -39.47 12.76
N PHE A 18 -9.99 -38.41 12.11
CA PHE A 18 -8.84 -38.46 11.21
C PHE A 18 -7.68 -37.67 11.82
N SER A 19 -6.48 -38.22 11.76
CA SER A 19 -5.25 -37.53 12.19
C SER A 19 -4.28 -37.51 11.03
N THR A 20 -3.64 -36.37 10.78
CA THR A 20 -2.53 -36.31 9.83
C THR A 20 -1.34 -37.10 10.40
N PRO A 21 -0.58 -37.83 9.57
CA PRO A 21 0.66 -38.46 10.01
C PRO A 21 1.57 -37.42 10.67
N LYS A 22 2.29 -37.82 11.72
CA LYS A 22 3.40 -37.01 12.22
C LYS A 22 4.45 -36.98 11.11
N HIS A 23 4.96 -35.79 10.81
CA HIS A 23 6.14 -35.63 9.97
C HIS A 23 7.24 -36.48 10.63
N ASP A 24 7.72 -37.50 9.92
CA ASP A 24 8.95 -38.18 10.33
C ASP A 24 10.07 -37.19 10.05
N ASP A 25 10.77 -36.75 11.09
CA ASP A 25 11.88 -35.80 10.97
C ASP A 25 13.12 -36.40 10.27
N SER A 26 12.96 -37.46 9.46
CA SER A 26 13.88 -37.75 8.37
C SER A 26 13.67 -36.71 7.26
N PHE A 27 14.06 -35.48 7.58
CA PHE A 27 14.31 -34.44 6.60
C PHE A 27 15.42 -34.99 5.68
N ASP A 28 15.06 -35.31 4.44
CA ASP A 28 16.04 -35.27 3.36
C ASP A 28 16.52 -33.81 3.34
N GLU A 29 17.70 -33.57 3.92
CA GLU A 29 18.43 -32.32 3.85
C GLU A 29 18.84 -32.11 2.39
N GLY A 30 17.85 -31.85 1.53
CA GLY A 30 18.05 -31.26 0.23
C GLY A 30 18.60 -29.86 0.46
N ASP A 31 19.93 -29.83 0.51
CA ASP A 31 20.82 -28.68 0.60
C ASP A 31 20.22 -27.41 -0.04
N ILE A 32 19.55 -26.62 0.79
CA ILE A 32 19.51 -25.18 0.60
C ILE A 32 20.44 -24.59 1.65
N SER A 33 21.75 -24.73 1.41
CA SER A 33 22.76 -23.92 2.08
C SER A 33 22.49 -22.46 1.74
N VAL A 34 21.61 -21.82 2.51
CA VAL A 34 21.71 -20.38 2.75
C VAL A 34 22.87 -20.19 3.71
N GLU A 35 24.09 -20.32 3.19
CA GLU A 35 25.30 -20.06 3.98
C GLU A 35 25.18 -18.66 4.59
N GLY A 36 25.15 -18.58 5.92
CA GLY A 36 25.32 -17.34 6.67
C GLY A 36 24.11 -16.78 7.41
N LEU A 37 22.98 -17.51 7.53
CA LEU A 37 21.88 -17.09 8.41
C LEU A 37 21.72 -18.10 9.57
N THR A 38 21.97 -17.64 10.79
CA THR A 38 21.80 -18.44 12.01
C THR A 38 20.46 -18.14 12.69
N ALA A 39 20.03 -19.01 13.60
CA ALA A 39 18.82 -18.78 14.40
C ALA A 39 18.95 -17.50 15.25
N GLU A 40 20.18 -17.11 15.60
CA GLU A 40 20.50 -15.86 16.29
C GLU A 40 20.19 -14.63 15.44
N ASP A 41 20.32 -14.70 14.10
CA ASP A 41 20.06 -13.57 13.20
C ASP A 41 18.56 -13.24 13.06
N LEU A 42 17.69 -14.21 13.37
CA LEU A 42 16.22 -14.07 13.31
C LEU A 42 15.61 -13.56 14.61
N ARG A 43 16.42 -13.31 15.63
CA ARG A 43 15.92 -12.81 16.91
C ARG A 43 15.54 -11.33 16.80
N PRO A 44 14.51 -10.85 17.52
CA PRO A 44 14.14 -9.44 17.54
C PRO A 44 15.25 -8.50 18.03
N ASP A 45 16.23 -9.03 18.76
CA ASP A 45 17.42 -8.34 19.28
C ASP A 45 18.69 -8.61 18.44
N SER A 46 18.53 -9.15 17.23
CA SER A 46 19.66 -9.35 16.32
C SER A 46 20.23 -8.00 15.85
N PRO A 47 21.57 -7.82 15.81
CA PRO A 47 22.22 -6.57 15.42
C PRO A 47 21.85 -6.05 14.03
N GLY A 48 21.32 -6.91 13.16
CA GLY A 48 20.84 -6.52 11.82
C GLY A 48 19.49 -5.78 11.83
N TRP A 49 18.81 -5.72 12.97
CA TRP A 49 17.55 -5.00 13.19
C TRP A 49 17.72 -3.69 13.96
N GLU A 50 18.95 -3.40 14.42
CA GLU A 50 19.25 -2.20 15.21
C GLU A 50 19.75 -1.08 14.27
N ASP A 51 18.96 -0.01 14.23
CA ASP A 51 19.26 1.32 13.68
C ASP A 51 19.34 1.47 12.15
N ILE A 52 18.16 1.46 11.51
CA ILE A 52 17.91 2.41 10.43
C ILE A 52 17.87 3.80 11.08
N GLU A 53 18.88 4.64 10.83
CA GLU A 53 18.76 6.07 11.11
C GLU A 53 17.45 6.56 10.49
N PRO A 54 16.68 7.45 11.14
CA PRO A 54 15.53 8.04 10.50
C PRO A 54 16.06 8.83 9.31
N ASP A 55 16.06 8.21 8.13
CA ASP A 55 16.31 8.89 6.88
C ASP A 55 15.27 10.00 6.83
N ILE A 56 15.71 11.24 7.06
CA ILE A 56 14.89 12.42 6.83
C ILE A 56 14.84 12.54 5.31
N GLU A 57 14.09 11.64 4.67
CA GLU A 57 13.81 11.71 3.25
C GLU A 57 13.05 13.02 3.04
N ASN A 58 13.66 13.92 2.27
CA ASN A 58 13.03 15.17 1.92
C ASN A 58 11.90 14.86 0.94
N LEU A 59 10.69 14.69 1.46
CA LEU A 59 9.48 14.40 0.69
C LEU A 59 9.36 15.38 -0.48
N THR A 60 9.26 14.85 -1.69
CA THR A 60 9.14 15.56 -2.95
C THR A 60 7.83 15.18 -3.64
N LEU A 61 6.77 15.89 -3.28
CA LEU A 61 5.42 15.60 -3.77
C LEU A 61 5.19 16.21 -5.15
N LYS A 62 5.04 15.36 -6.16
CA LYS A 62 4.73 15.80 -7.53
C LYS A 62 3.27 16.22 -7.67
N CYS A 63 3.03 17.33 -8.37
CA CYS A 63 1.68 17.74 -8.76
C CYS A 63 1.00 16.70 -9.64
N PHE A 64 -0.32 16.54 -9.49
CA PHE A 64 -1.08 15.57 -10.28
C PHE A 64 -1.25 16.01 -11.73
N PHE A 65 -1.18 17.31 -12.02
CA PHE A 65 -1.52 17.90 -13.31
C PHE A 65 -0.34 18.54 -14.06
N CYS A 66 0.81 18.70 -13.42
CA CYS A 66 1.98 19.36 -13.99
C CYS A 66 3.29 18.74 -13.49
N SER A 67 4.43 19.34 -13.86
CA SER A 67 5.76 18.84 -13.48
C SER A 67 6.30 19.45 -12.18
N ASP A 68 5.57 20.36 -11.55
CA ASP A 68 6.00 21.02 -10.31
C ASP A 68 5.98 20.03 -9.13
N THR A 69 6.92 20.23 -8.21
CA THR A 69 7.06 19.43 -6.99
C THR A 69 6.99 20.31 -5.74
N PHE A 70 6.56 19.73 -4.63
CA PHE A 70 6.30 20.44 -3.38
C PHE A 70 6.82 19.66 -2.18
N PRO A 71 7.34 20.35 -1.15
CA PRO A 71 7.89 19.68 0.04
C PRO A 71 6.83 19.18 1.01
N THR A 72 5.58 19.65 0.89
CA THR A 72 4.49 19.33 1.81
C THR A 72 3.16 19.24 1.09
N PHE A 73 2.25 18.42 1.63
CA PHE A 73 0.92 18.23 1.07
C PHE A 73 0.08 19.53 1.02
N PRO A 74 0.07 20.41 2.06
CA PRO A 74 -0.64 21.69 1.98
C PRO A 74 -0.12 22.63 0.88
N ASN A 75 1.17 22.60 0.58
CA ASN A 75 1.74 23.39 -0.52
C ASN A 75 1.25 22.86 -1.88
N LEU A 76 1.23 21.54 -2.04
CA LEU A 76 0.69 20.87 -3.22
C LEU A 76 -0.81 21.19 -3.42
N THR A 77 -1.65 21.04 -2.40
CA THR A 77 -3.09 21.33 -2.53
C THR A 77 -3.37 22.80 -2.81
N THR A 78 -2.60 23.71 -2.19
CA THR A 78 -2.68 25.15 -2.49
C THR A 78 -2.34 25.45 -3.95
N HIS A 79 -1.30 24.80 -4.50
CA HIS A 79 -0.96 24.93 -5.90
C HIS A 79 -2.08 24.40 -6.81
N MET A 80 -2.64 23.23 -6.50
CA MET A 80 -3.75 22.65 -7.28
C MET A 80 -4.97 23.58 -7.31
N LYS A 81 -5.32 24.21 -6.19
CA LYS A 81 -6.43 25.18 -6.11
C LYS A 81 -6.15 26.45 -6.94
N LYS A 82 -4.92 26.98 -6.90
CA LYS A 82 -4.56 28.24 -7.56
C LYS A 82 -4.28 28.10 -9.06
N THR A 83 -3.54 27.07 -9.45
CA THR A 83 -3.04 26.88 -10.81
C THR A 83 -4.00 26.05 -11.66
N HIS A 84 -4.63 25.04 -11.05
CA HIS A 84 -5.47 24.08 -11.76
C HIS A 84 -6.96 24.21 -11.42
N ALA A 85 -7.34 25.16 -10.56
CA ALA A 85 -8.70 25.35 -10.07
C ALA A 85 -9.33 24.05 -9.51
N PHE A 86 -8.49 23.19 -8.90
CA PHE A 86 -8.88 21.85 -8.46
C PHE A 86 -8.75 21.72 -6.95
N ASP A 87 -9.85 21.41 -6.26
CA ASP A 87 -9.90 21.18 -4.82
C ASP A 87 -9.89 19.67 -4.50
N PHE A 88 -8.69 19.10 -4.37
CA PHE A 88 -8.53 17.67 -4.11
C PHE A 88 -9.24 17.20 -2.83
N GLU A 89 -9.11 17.94 -1.73
CA GLU A 89 -9.71 17.57 -0.45
C GLU A 89 -11.24 17.62 -0.53
N GLY A 90 -11.77 18.65 -1.20
CA GLY A 90 -13.21 18.77 -1.48
C GLY A 90 -13.74 17.59 -2.29
N GLU A 91 -13.00 17.15 -3.30
CA GLU A 91 -13.34 16.01 -4.14
C GLU A 91 -13.32 14.68 -3.37
N CYS A 92 -12.31 14.46 -2.53
CA CYS A 92 -12.23 13.29 -1.66
C CYS A 92 -13.43 13.23 -0.70
N LYS A 93 -13.80 14.36 -0.10
CA LYS A 93 -14.97 14.46 0.80
C LYS A 93 -16.28 14.26 0.05
N ARG A 94 -16.43 14.89 -1.12
CA ARG A 94 -17.63 14.83 -1.96
C ARG A 94 -17.96 13.40 -2.39
N HIS A 95 -16.95 12.59 -2.65
CA HIS A 95 -17.12 11.19 -3.03
C HIS A 95 -17.02 10.20 -1.86
N GLU A 96 -16.80 10.69 -0.63
CA GLU A 96 -16.63 9.86 0.57
C GLU A 96 -15.56 8.79 0.39
N LEU A 97 -14.37 9.21 -0.07
CA LEU A 97 -13.28 8.28 -0.37
C LEU A 97 -12.66 7.74 0.91
N ASP A 98 -12.51 6.41 0.96
CA ASP A 98 -11.60 5.77 1.90
C ASP A 98 -10.16 5.79 1.36
N PHE A 99 -9.20 5.31 2.15
CA PHE A 99 -7.79 5.30 1.77
C PHE A 99 -7.55 4.73 0.36
N TYR A 100 -8.13 3.57 0.05
CA TYR A 100 -7.98 2.95 -1.27
C TYR A 100 -8.75 3.68 -2.38
N GLY A 101 -9.88 4.31 -2.05
CA GLY A 101 -10.56 5.27 -2.93
C GLY A 101 -9.65 6.44 -3.31
N ILE A 102 -8.95 7.01 -2.33
CA ILE A 102 -7.99 8.10 -2.56
C ILE A 102 -6.83 7.63 -3.45
N VAL A 103 -6.26 6.45 -3.19
CA VAL A 103 -5.18 5.88 -4.02
C VAL A 103 -5.61 5.73 -5.48
N ARG A 104 -6.79 5.13 -5.71
CA ARG A 104 -7.35 4.99 -7.06
C ARG A 104 -7.59 6.34 -7.72
N PHE A 105 -8.09 7.30 -6.97
CA PHE A 105 -8.37 8.64 -7.46
C PHE A 105 -7.09 9.38 -7.88
N ILE A 106 -6.03 9.35 -7.06
CA ILE A 106 -4.74 9.96 -7.38
C ILE A 106 -4.16 9.34 -8.67
N ASN A 107 -4.16 8.01 -8.76
CA ASN A 107 -3.64 7.31 -9.94
C ASN A 107 -4.47 7.64 -11.20
N TYR A 108 -5.79 7.76 -11.08
CA TYR A 108 -6.64 8.23 -12.16
C TYR A 108 -6.28 9.66 -12.60
N LEU A 109 -6.16 10.61 -11.67
CA LEU A 109 -5.78 11.99 -11.97
C LEU A 109 -4.43 12.04 -12.71
N ARG A 110 -3.45 11.27 -12.25
CA ARG A 110 -2.12 11.19 -12.89
C ARG A 110 -2.16 10.55 -14.28
N SER A 111 -3.01 9.55 -14.49
CA SER A 111 -3.17 8.90 -15.80
C SER A 111 -3.83 9.80 -16.85
N THR A 112 -4.65 10.76 -16.41
CA THR A 112 -5.41 11.68 -17.27
C THR A 112 -4.70 13.01 -17.50
N ALA A 113 -3.82 13.41 -16.57
CA ALA A 113 -3.04 14.64 -16.60
C ALA A 113 -1.99 14.78 -17.71
N GLY A 114 -1.82 13.79 -18.59
CA GLY A 114 -1.01 13.95 -19.81
C GLY A 114 -1.55 15.00 -20.79
N GLY A 115 -2.78 15.48 -20.60
CA GLY A 115 -3.35 16.64 -21.28
C GLY A 115 -3.62 17.77 -20.28
N THR A 116 -3.38 19.02 -20.68
CA THR A 116 -3.44 20.25 -19.87
C THR A 116 -4.82 20.60 -19.27
N ALA A 117 -5.77 19.68 -19.24
CA ALA A 117 -7.13 19.89 -18.75
C ALA A 117 -7.36 19.09 -17.45
N PRO A 118 -8.13 19.65 -16.48
CA PRO A 118 -8.51 18.91 -15.29
C PRO A 118 -9.29 17.66 -15.68
N ALA A 119 -8.95 16.54 -15.04
CA ALA A 119 -9.62 15.27 -15.24
C ALA A 119 -11.11 15.38 -14.91
N ASP A 120 -11.96 14.65 -15.63
CA ASP A 120 -13.38 14.54 -15.26
C ASP A 120 -13.51 13.75 -13.95
N THR A 121 -14.04 14.38 -12.91
CA THR A 121 -14.27 13.77 -11.59
C THR A 121 -15.76 13.67 -11.25
N SER A 122 -16.63 13.77 -12.26
CA SER A 122 -18.09 13.79 -12.07
C SER A 122 -18.63 12.48 -11.50
N SER A 123 -18.03 11.34 -11.87
CA SER A 123 -18.50 10.00 -11.49
C SER A 123 -17.40 9.12 -10.92
N ARG A 124 -17.74 8.34 -9.89
CA ARG A 124 -16.86 7.31 -9.31
C ARG A 124 -16.50 6.20 -10.31
N THR A 125 -17.39 5.93 -11.27
CA THR A 125 -17.19 4.87 -12.29
C THR A 125 -15.97 5.08 -13.19
N LEU A 126 -15.41 6.30 -13.24
CA LEU A 126 -14.23 6.62 -14.04
C LEU A 126 -12.94 6.09 -13.40
N TRP A 127 -12.91 5.95 -12.07
CA TRP A 127 -11.69 5.68 -11.31
C TRP A 127 -11.83 4.57 -10.26
N GLU A 128 -13.03 4.02 -10.04
CA GLU A 128 -13.25 2.85 -9.16
C GLU A 128 -12.81 1.50 -9.73
N ASP A 129 -11.89 1.51 -10.68
CA ASP A 129 -11.32 0.29 -11.27
C ASP A 129 -10.08 -0.16 -10.48
N GLU A 130 -9.93 -1.46 -10.26
CA GLU A 130 -8.77 -2.06 -9.59
C GLU A 130 -7.45 -1.75 -10.31
N LYS A 131 -7.48 -1.47 -11.61
CA LYS A 131 -6.27 -1.06 -12.35
C LYS A 131 -5.60 0.18 -11.75
N PHE A 132 -6.37 1.07 -11.10
CA PHE A 132 -5.85 2.27 -10.46
C PHE A 132 -5.32 2.04 -9.04
N LEU A 133 -5.35 0.81 -8.53
CA LEU A 133 -4.60 0.44 -7.33
C LEU A 133 -3.12 0.20 -7.64
N LYS A 134 -2.74 0.13 -8.92
CA LYS A 134 -1.35 0.04 -9.35
C LYS A 134 -0.75 1.44 -9.45
N PRO A 135 0.42 1.70 -8.85
CA PRO A 135 1.09 2.98 -8.96
C PRO A 135 1.30 3.39 -10.43
N VAL A 136 0.90 4.61 -10.77
CA VAL A 136 1.14 5.18 -12.11
C VAL A 136 2.50 5.87 -12.18
N LEU A 137 3.04 6.31 -11.04
CA LEU A 137 4.36 6.90 -10.91
C LEU A 137 5.22 6.06 -9.97
N ASP A 138 6.44 5.73 -10.40
CA ASP A 138 7.45 5.09 -9.56
C ASP A 138 7.92 6.06 -8.46
N GLY A 139 7.96 5.60 -7.21
CA GLY A 139 8.40 6.41 -6.07
C GLY A 139 7.45 7.57 -5.73
N ASP A 140 6.14 7.39 -5.88
CA ASP A 140 5.17 8.45 -5.58
C ASP A 140 5.02 8.68 -4.07
N GLU A 141 5.73 9.68 -3.56
CA GLU A 141 5.76 10.04 -2.14
C GLU A 141 4.45 10.67 -1.64
N VAL A 142 3.48 10.95 -2.50
CA VAL A 142 2.18 11.48 -2.03
C VAL A 142 1.45 10.48 -1.14
N PHE A 143 1.65 9.18 -1.36
CA PHE A 143 1.01 8.13 -0.57
C PHE A 143 1.53 8.06 0.87
N THR A 144 2.78 8.46 1.14
CA THR A 144 3.33 8.48 2.50
C THR A 144 2.67 9.56 3.35
N CYS A 145 2.34 10.69 2.73
CA CYS A 145 1.67 11.80 3.38
C CYS A 145 0.18 11.55 3.64
N LEU A 146 -0.47 10.57 3.00
CA LEU A 146 -1.92 10.40 3.09
C LEU A 146 -2.43 10.13 4.51
N TYR A 147 -1.62 9.48 5.34
CA TYR A 147 -1.96 9.17 6.72
C TYR A 147 -1.93 10.38 7.64
N ASP A 148 -1.10 11.37 7.32
CA ASP A 148 -0.89 12.57 8.14
C ASP A 148 -1.89 13.69 7.83
N ILE A 149 -2.73 13.52 6.80
CA ILE A 149 -3.71 14.53 6.42
C ILE A 149 -4.97 14.34 7.28
N GLU A 150 -5.01 15.11 8.37
CA GLU A 150 -6.16 15.15 9.27
C GLU A 150 -7.48 15.39 8.53
N GLY A 151 -8.45 14.50 8.74
CA GLY A 151 -9.82 14.66 8.23
C GLY A 151 -9.99 14.44 6.72
N LEU A 152 -8.98 13.90 6.02
CA LEU A 152 -9.14 13.45 4.63
C LEU A 152 -9.75 12.06 4.55
N VAL A 153 -9.30 11.15 5.42
CA VAL A 153 -9.90 9.81 5.58
C VAL A 153 -10.81 9.85 6.81
N PRO A 154 -12.08 9.46 6.71
CA PRO A 154 -12.95 9.39 7.88
C PRO A 154 -12.43 8.35 8.88
N ASP A 155 -12.49 8.69 10.17
CA ASP A 155 -12.26 7.74 11.27
C ASP A 155 -13.34 6.66 11.17
N ARG A 156 -12.94 5.41 10.91
CA ARG A 156 -13.87 4.30 10.64
C ARG A 156 -14.58 3.82 11.90
#